data_AF-A0A4E9DI04-F1
#
_entry.id   AF-A0A4E9DI04-F1
#
_cell.length_a   1.000
_cell.length_b   1.000
_cell.length_c   1.000
_cell.angle_alpha   90.00
_cell.angle_beta   90.00
_cell.angle_gamma   90.00
#
_symmetry.space_group_name_H-M   'P 1'
#
loop_
_entity.id
_entity.type
_entity.pdbx_description
1 polymer ?
#
loop_
_entity_poly.entity_id
_entity_poly.type
_entity_poly.pdbx_seq_one_letter_code
_entity_poly.pdbx_strand_id
1 'polypeptide(L)'
;MPDNETQSRNKADDSLQNTRTALFPHMSDMYFHGLMKRGLGLPDQYHWPSAIHWLYKALKDLDNLKKTSEADVLRLECIRFRCAKCRLPCEDLREANHIAGHIPYVFPCGHVIGSACYNDLIKEYKEEEGSPLCP
;
A
#
# COMPACT_ATOMS: atom_id res chain seq x y z
N MET A 1 21.49 5.47 31.35
CA MET A 1 20.09 5.11 31.03
C MET A 1 19.88 5.50 29.59
N PRO A 2 19.51 4.59 28.67
CA PRO A 2 19.27 4.98 27.28
C PRO A 2 18.09 5.95 27.26
N ASP A 3 18.28 7.08 26.57
CA ASP A 3 17.30 8.16 26.52
C ASP A 3 15.96 7.67 25.95
N ASN A 4 14.86 8.13 26.54
CA ASN A 4 13.49 7.73 26.19
C ASN A 4 13.18 7.95 24.70
N GLU A 5 13.83 8.95 24.08
CA GLU A 5 13.78 9.21 22.65
C GLU A 5 14.45 8.12 21.81
N THR A 6 15.62 7.61 22.24
CA THR A 6 16.32 6.50 21.56
C THR A 6 15.48 5.23 21.62
N GLN A 7 14.85 4.98 22.76
CA GLN A 7 13.98 3.81 22.93
C GLN A 7 12.68 3.91 22.11
N SER A 8 12.14 5.12 21.95
CA SER A 8 10.97 5.37 21.09
C SER A 8 11.30 5.26 19.61
N ARG A 9 12.48 5.74 19.17
CA ARG A 9 12.94 5.61 17.77
C ARG A 9 13.16 4.15 17.39
N ASN A 10 13.84 3.38 18.23
CA ASN A 10 14.07 1.95 17.99
C ASN A 10 12.75 1.16 17.83
N LYS A 11 11.74 1.46 18.67
CA LYS A 11 10.41 0.82 18.54
C LYS A 11 9.67 1.20 17.25
N ALA A 12 9.79 2.45 16.80
CA ALA A 12 9.19 2.89 15.55
C ALA A 12 9.85 2.21 14.33
N ASP A 13 11.18 2.09 14.36
CA ASP A 13 11.96 1.41 13.32
C ASP A 13 11.62 -0.10 13.27
N ASP A 14 11.53 -0.76 14.42
CA ASP A 14 11.11 -2.17 14.53
C ASP A 14 9.69 -2.40 14.01
N SER A 15 8.76 -1.51 14.37
CA SER A 15 7.37 -1.57 13.88
C SER A 15 7.30 -1.44 12.37
N LEU A 16 8.07 -0.51 11.80
CA LEU A 16 8.07 -0.24 10.38
C LEU A 16 8.71 -1.38 9.57
N GLN A 17 9.78 -1.98 10.08
CA GLN A 17 10.38 -3.18 9.52
C GLN A 17 9.42 -4.37 9.54
N ASN A 18 8.66 -4.54 10.62
CA ASN A 18 7.63 -5.57 10.74
C ASN A 18 6.48 -5.33 9.75
N THR A 19 6.03 -4.08 9.60
CA THR A 19 5.03 -3.70 8.59
C THR A 19 5.52 -3.96 7.18
N ARG A 20 6.78 -3.60 6.85
CA ARG A 20 7.38 -3.93 5.54
C ARG A 20 7.39 -5.44 5.32
N THR A 21 7.83 -6.23 6.30
CA THR A 21 7.89 -7.70 6.17
C THR A 21 6.51 -8.31 5.93
N ALA A 22 5.49 -7.84 6.65
CA ALA A 22 4.14 -8.40 6.55
C ALA A 22 3.39 -7.97 5.29
N LEU A 23 3.51 -6.69 4.92
CA LEU A 23 2.68 -6.09 3.88
C LEU A 23 3.40 -5.96 2.53
N PHE A 24 4.72 -5.78 2.55
CA PHE A 24 5.56 -5.55 1.38
C PHE A 24 6.69 -6.58 1.25
N PRO A 25 6.40 -7.90 1.29
CA PRO A 25 7.45 -8.92 1.22
C PRO A 25 8.20 -8.92 -0.14
N HIS A 26 7.63 -8.29 -1.16
CA HIS A 26 8.23 -8.11 -2.49
C HIS A 26 9.18 -6.91 -2.56
N MET A 27 9.02 -5.90 -1.70
CA MET A 27 9.82 -4.69 -1.74
C MET A 27 11.24 -4.98 -1.27
N SER A 28 12.25 -4.84 -2.12
CA SER A 28 13.65 -5.07 -1.71
C SER A 28 14.11 -4.11 -0.60
N ASP A 29 15.11 -4.54 0.18
CA ASP A 29 15.69 -3.70 1.24
C ASP A 29 16.31 -2.40 0.67
N MET A 30 16.79 -2.45 -0.57
CA MET A 30 17.32 -1.28 -1.28
C MET A 30 16.24 -0.20 -1.44
N TYR A 31 15.04 -0.58 -1.92
CA TYR A 31 13.92 0.35 -2.04
C TYR A 31 13.44 0.81 -0.68
N PHE A 32 13.25 -0.11 0.27
CA PHE A 32 12.77 0.21 1.60
C PHE A 32 13.65 1.26 2.30
N HIS A 33 14.97 1.01 2.42
CA HIS A 33 15.88 1.97 3.04
C HIS A 33 15.97 3.28 2.25
N GLY A 34 15.92 3.21 0.92
CA GLY A 34 15.90 4.39 0.06
C GLY A 34 14.69 5.29 0.33
N LEU A 35 13.51 4.71 0.53
CA LEU A 35 12.27 5.42 0.83
C LEU A 35 12.30 6.00 2.26
N MET A 36 12.80 5.24 3.23
CA MET A 36 12.88 5.70 4.63
C MET A 36 13.83 6.87 4.80
N LYS A 37 15.02 6.82 4.17
CA LYS A 37 15.99 7.92 4.20
C LYS A 37 15.42 9.24 3.66
N ARG A 38 14.43 9.16 2.76
CA ARG A 38 13.74 10.31 2.16
C ARG A 38 12.50 10.75 2.94
N GLY A 39 12.15 10.06 4.02
CA GLY A 39 10.94 10.35 4.80
C GLY A 39 9.64 10.11 4.02
N LEU A 40 9.67 9.22 3.03
CA LEU A 40 8.49 8.90 2.21
C LEU A 40 7.55 7.89 2.88
N GLY A 41 8.06 7.10 3.83
CA GLY A 41 7.28 6.03 4.45
C GLY A 41 6.88 4.94 3.45
N LEU A 42 5.92 4.10 3.86
CA LEU A 42 5.34 3.05 3.02
C LEU A 42 4.05 3.55 2.34
N PRO A 43 3.74 3.10 1.11
CA PRO A 43 2.50 3.47 0.45
C PRO A 43 1.28 2.82 1.09
N ASP A 44 0.11 3.40 0.90
CA ASP A 44 -1.15 2.81 1.35
C ASP A 44 -1.60 1.71 0.37
N GLN A 45 -1.64 0.46 0.82
CA GLN A 45 -2.05 -0.69 -0.01
C GLN A 45 -3.57 -0.83 -0.17
N TYR A 46 -4.36 -0.07 0.58
CA TYR A 46 -5.82 -0.19 0.63
C TYR A 46 -6.53 0.97 -0.05
N HIS A 47 -5.82 2.05 -0.39
CA HIS A 47 -6.40 3.27 -0.95
C HIS A 47 -5.63 3.75 -2.18
N TRP A 48 -6.28 3.65 -3.35
CA TRP A 48 -5.65 3.91 -4.65
C TRP A 48 -5.14 5.35 -4.79
N PRO A 49 -5.92 6.41 -4.52
CA PRO A 49 -5.42 7.79 -4.65
C PRO A 49 -4.20 8.08 -3.76
N SER A 50 -4.17 7.52 -2.55
CA SER A 50 -3.05 7.70 -1.62
C SER A 50 -1.79 7.02 -2.13
N ALA A 51 -1.89 5.78 -2.62
CA ALA A 51 -0.78 5.04 -3.19
C ALA A 51 -0.19 5.74 -4.43
N ILE A 52 -1.06 6.27 -5.30
CA ILE A 52 -0.64 6.97 -6.51
C ILE A 52 -0.01 8.32 -6.18
N HIS A 53 -0.58 9.08 -5.23
CA HIS A 53 0.05 10.32 -4.77
C HIS A 53 1.43 10.06 -4.17
N TRP A 54 1.56 9.01 -3.36
CA TRP A 54 2.84 8.54 -2.82
C TRP A 54 3.82 8.20 -3.94
N LEU A 55 3.38 7.48 -4.98
CA LEU A 55 4.23 7.10 -6.12
C LEU A 55 4.78 8.33 -6.83
N TYR A 56 3.93 9.32 -7.10
CA TYR A 56 4.37 10.57 -7.74
C TYR A 56 5.38 11.33 -6.87
N LYS A 57 5.20 11.35 -5.54
CA LYS A 57 6.17 11.95 -4.63
C LYS A 57 7.50 11.20 -4.67
N ALA A 58 7.46 9.87 -4.64
CA ALA A 58 8.66 9.04 -4.73
C ALA A 58 9.39 9.24 -6.06
N LEU A 59 8.67 9.31 -7.18
CA LEU A 59 9.26 9.57 -8.50
C LEU A 59 9.86 10.97 -8.62
N LYS A 60 9.19 11.99 -8.06
CA LYS A 60 9.73 13.35 -8.01
C LYS A 60 11.00 13.43 -7.17
N ASP A 61 11.07 12.75 -6.03
CA ASP A 61 12.31 12.71 -5.23
C ASP A 61 13.43 11.89 -5.91
N LEU A 62 13.09 11.12 -6.94
CA LEU A 62 14.02 10.40 -7.80
C LEU A 62 14.40 11.19 -9.07
N ASP A 63 14.04 12.49 -9.15
CA ASP A 63 14.00 13.50 -10.25
C ASP A 63 15.04 13.51 -11.41
N ASN A 64 15.84 12.47 -11.61
CA ASN A 64 16.75 12.33 -12.75
C ASN A 64 16.25 11.39 -13.86
N LEU A 65 15.08 10.77 -13.75
CA LEU A 65 14.68 9.72 -14.71
C LEU A 65 13.33 10.01 -15.36
N LYS A 66 13.41 10.65 -16.53
CA LYS A 66 12.32 10.86 -17.50
C LYS A 66 11.87 9.55 -18.18
N LYS A 67 11.62 8.47 -17.44
CA LYS A 67 11.25 7.17 -18.03
C LYS A 67 10.03 6.58 -17.35
N THR A 68 8.94 6.49 -18.09
CA THR A 68 7.71 5.76 -17.73
C THR A 68 7.98 4.35 -17.22
N SER A 69 9.01 3.69 -17.73
CA SER A 69 9.44 2.34 -17.29
C SER A 69 9.80 2.26 -15.80
N GLU A 70 10.25 3.35 -15.18
CA GLU A 70 10.62 3.35 -13.77
C GLU A 70 9.44 3.58 -12.84
N ALA A 71 8.41 4.28 -13.32
CA ALA A 71 7.15 4.39 -12.59
C ALA A 71 6.49 3.02 -12.45
N ASP A 72 6.50 2.23 -13.54
CA ASP A 72 5.96 0.87 -13.53
C ASP A 72 6.79 -0.05 -12.64
N VAL A 73 8.13 -0.02 -12.75
CA VAL A 73 8.99 -0.82 -11.86
C VAL A 73 8.81 -0.42 -10.40
N LEU A 74 8.82 0.88 -10.08
CA LEU A 74 8.66 1.34 -8.69
C LEU A 74 7.28 0.98 -8.14
N ARG A 75 6.22 1.13 -8.94
CA ARG A 75 4.89 0.63 -8.59
C ARG A 75 4.95 -0.88 -8.35
N LEU A 76 5.58 -1.65 -9.24
CA LEU A 76 5.65 -3.10 -9.11
C LEU A 76 6.42 -3.55 -7.85
N GLU A 77 7.47 -2.83 -7.49
CA GLU A 77 8.35 -3.15 -6.37
C GLU A 77 7.83 -2.64 -5.03
N CYS A 78 7.01 -1.58 -5.03
CA CYS A 78 6.61 -0.90 -3.80
C CYS A 78 5.11 -0.93 -3.53
N ILE A 79 4.27 -1.15 -4.53
CA ILE A 79 2.81 -1.09 -4.41
C ILE A 79 2.21 -2.41 -4.85
N ARG A 80 1.54 -3.06 -3.90
CA ARG A 80 0.64 -4.19 -4.14
C ARG A 80 -0.66 -3.91 -3.43
N PHE A 81 -1.72 -3.74 -4.20
CA PHE A 81 -3.01 -3.45 -3.61
C PHE A 81 -3.58 -4.66 -2.86
N ARG A 82 -4.29 -4.37 -1.79
CA ARG A 82 -5.00 -5.33 -0.96
C ARG A 82 -6.44 -4.89 -0.81
N CYS A 83 -7.33 -5.87 -0.68
CA CYS A 83 -8.73 -5.59 -0.41
C CYS A 83 -8.86 -4.93 0.97
N ALA A 84 -9.48 -3.76 1.05
CA ALA A 84 -9.69 -3.05 2.31
C ALA A 84 -10.60 -3.83 3.28
N LYS A 85 -11.51 -4.67 2.77
CA LYS A 85 -12.43 -5.49 3.56
C LYS A 85 -11.75 -6.72 4.17
N CYS A 86 -11.19 -7.62 3.35
CA CYS A 86 -10.62 -8.90 3.84
C CYS A 86 -9.09 -8.89 4.00
N ARG A 87 -8.40 -7.80 3.63
CA ARG A 87 -6.94 -7.60 3.72
C ARG A 87 -6.09 -8.55 2.85
N LEU A 88 -6.71 -9.42 2.07
CA LEU A 88 -6.01 -10.30 1.12
C LEU A 88 -5.43 -9.49 -0.06
N PRO A 89 -4.30 -9.93 -0.64
CA PRO A 89 -3.72 -9.31 -1.83
C PRO A 89 -4.68 -9.36 -3.02
N CYS A 90 -4.72 -8.27 -3.79
CA CYS A 90 -5.42 -8.18 -5.06
C CYS A 90 -4.50 -8.50 -6.25
N GLU A 91 -3.19 -8.31 -6.08
CA GLU A 91 -2.16 -8.52 -7.08
C GLU A 91 -1.17 -9.59 -6.60
N ASP A 92 -0.69 -10.43 -7.51
CA ASP A 92 0.35 -11.42 -7.19
C ASP A 92 1.72 -10.76 -6.95
N LEU A 93 2.64 -11.52 -6.33
CA LEU A 93 3.96 -11.01 -5.96
C LEU A 93 4.93 -10.87 -7.14
N ARG A 94 4.68 -11.50 -8.29
CA ARG A 94 5.70 -11.69 -9.35
C ARG A 94 5.48 -10.78 -10.55
N GLU A 95 4.25 -10.73 -11.05
CA GLU A 95 3.87 -10.06 -12.29
C GLU A 95 2.83 -8.97 -12.04
N ALA A 96 2.33 -8.85 -10.81
CA ALA A 96 1.20 -8.01 -10.44
C ALA A 96 -0.08 -8.33 -11.22
N ASN A 97 -0.22 -9.56 -11.71
CA ASN A 97 -1.49 -9.99 -12.23
C ASN A 97 -2.52 -10.00 -11.11
N HIS A 98 -3.78 -9.78 -11.48
CA HIS A 98 -4.86 -9.86 -10.51
C HIS A 98 -5.03 -11.31 -10.03
N ILE A 99 -5.14 -11.47 -8.72
CA ILE A 99 -5.45 -12.77 -8.13
C ILE A 99 -6.90 -13.12 -8.44
N ALA A 100 -7.15 -14.37 -8.82
CA ALA A 100 -8.50 -14.84 -9.11
C ALA A 100 -9.43 -14.63 -7.91
N GLY A 101 -10.62 -14.08 -8.16
CA GLY A 101 -11.55 -13.68 -7.10
C GLY A 101 -11.17 -12.37 -6.39
N HIS A 102 -10.03 -11.77 -6.70
CA HIS A 102 -9.51 -10.57 -6.05
C HIS A 102 -9.14 -9.46 -7.03
N ILE A 103 -9.84 -9.39 -8.17
CA ILE A 103 -9.69 -8.29 -9.12
C ILE A 103 -10.04 -6.97 -8.40
N PRO A 104 -9.15 -5.95 -8.41
CA PRO A 104 -9.35 -4.74 -7.64
C PRO A 104 -10.39 -3.82 -8.28
N TYR A 105 -11.41 -3.45 -7.52
CA TYR A 105 -12.32 -2.34 -7.78
C TYR A 105 -11.94 -1.16 -6.89
N VAL A 106 -11.97 0.05 -7.43
CA VAL A 106 -11.74 1.28 -6.66
C VAL A 106 -13.09 1.92 -6.38
N PHE A 107 -13.44 2.02 -5.10
CA PHE A 107 -14.67 2.69 -4.67
C PHE A 107 -14.54 4.22 -4.82
N PRO A 108 -15.65 4.98 -4.84
CA PRO A 108 -15.59 6.45 -4.93
C PRO A 108 -14.77 7.11 -3.81
N CYS A 109 -14.73 6.49 -2.63
CA CYS A 109 -13.90 6.92 -1.51
C CYS A 109 -12.42 6.56 -1.67
N GLY A 110 -12.01 5.96 -2.79
CA GLY A 110 -10.63 5.58 -3.11
C GLY A 110 -10.17 4.21 -2.58
N HIS A 111 -10.95 3.55 -1.73
CA HIS A 111 -10.61 2.22 -1.22
C HIS A 111 -10.62 1.14 -2.30
N VAL A 112 -9.65 0.23 -2.24
CA VAL A 112 -9.52 -0.92 -3.14
C VAL A 112 -10.24 -2.13 -2.56
N ILE A 113 -11.15 -2.72 -3.34
CA ILE A 113 -11.97 -3.87 -2.96
C ILE A 113 -11.79 -4.99 -3.98
N GLY A 114 -11.39 -6.16 -3.50
CA GLY A 114 -11.31 -7.34 -4.34
C GLY A 114 -12.70 -7.83 -4.75
N SER A 115 -12.83 -8.34 -5.98
CA SER A 115 -14.09 -8.77 -6.57
C SER A 115 -14.94 -9.71 -5.70
N ALA A 116 -14.33 -10.62 -4.93
CA ALA A 116 -15.04 -11.53 -4.04
C ALA A 116 -15.75 -10.80 -2.89
N CYS A 117 -15.22 -9.65 -2.44
CA CYS A 117 -15.83 -8.86 -1.38
C CYS A 117 -16.82 -7.82 -1.90
N TYR A 118 -16.88 -7.58 -3.21
CA TYR A 118 -17.64 -6.48 -3.78
C TYR A 118 -19.15 -6.58 -3.49
N ASN A 119 -19.76 -7.73 -3.78
CA ASN A 119 -21.21 -7.90 -3.66
C ASN A 119 -21.69 -7.82 -2.20
N ASP A 120 -20.98 -8.49 -1.29
CA ASP A 120 -21.30 -8.47 0.13
C ASP A 120 -21.19 -7.06 0.70
N LEU A 121 -20.12 -6.35 0.33
CA LEU A 121 -19.91 -4.98 0.74
C LEU A 121 -21.01 -4.05 0.22
N ILE A 122 -21.38 -4.15 -1.06
CA ILE A 122 -22.49 -3.35 -1.63
C ILE A 122 -23.81 -3.63 -0.91
N LYS A 123 -24.03 -4.86 -0.44
CA LYS A 123 -25.20 -5.20 0.37
C LYS A 123 -25.14 -4.49 1.73
N GLU A 124 -24.02 -4.56 2.43
CA GLU A 124 -23.80 -3.84 3.70
C GLU A 124 -24.05 -2.33 3.55
N TYR A 125 -23.51 -1.69 2.50
CA TYR A 125 -23.75 -0.26 2.23
C TYR A 125 -25.22 0.12 2.02
N LYS A 126 -26.08 -0.82 1.61
CA LYS A 126 -27.52 -0.57 1.44
C LYS A 126 -28.30 -0.78 2.74
N GLU A 127 -27.77 -1.59 3.65
CA GLU A 127 -28.43 -1.99 4.89
C GLU A 127 -27.99 -1.10 6.07
N GLU A 128 -26.80 -0.51 6.02
CA GLU A 128 -26.24 0.34 7.08
C GLU A 128 -26.42 1.85 6.80
N GLU A 129 -26.60 2.66 7.85
CA GLU A 129 -26.66 4.14 7.76
C GLU A 129 -25.30 4.80 7.48
N GLY A 130 -24.23 4.01 7.37
CA GLY A 130 -22.85 4.47 7.21
C GLY A 130 -22.04 3.54 6.32
N SER A 131 -20.81 3.95 5.99
CA SER A 131 -19.92 3.12 5.19
C SER A 131 -19.19 2.11 6.08
N PRO A 132 -19.26 0.79 5.79
CA PRO A 132 -18.54 -0.24 6.56
C PRO A 132 -17.00 -0.19 6.38
N LEU A 133 -16.50 0.75 5.58
CA LEU A 133 -15.07 0.97 5.31
C LEU A 133 -14.58 2.38 5.62
N CYS A 134 -15.47 3.36 5.56
CA CYS A 134 -15.17 4.78 5.75
C CYS A 134 -16.01 5.29 6.93
N PRO A 135 -15.55 5.08 8.18
CA PRO A 135 -16.20 5.67 9.34
C PRO A 135 -16.17 7.20 9.30
#